data_AF-A0A7C1YBT2-F1
#
_entry.id   AF-A0A7C1YBT2-F1
#
_cell.length_a   1.000
_cell.length_b   1.000
_cell.length_c   1.000
_cell.angle_alpha   90.00
_cell.angle_beta   90.00
_cell.angle_gamma   90.00
#
_symmetry.space_group_name_H-M   'P 1'
#
loop_
_entity.id
_entity.type
_entity.pdbx_description
1 polymer ?
#
loop_
_entity_poly.entity_id
_entity_poly.type
_entity_poly.pdbx_seq_one_letter_code
_entity_poly.pdbx_strand_id
1 'polypeptide(L)' 'HGTFYAFPEISGLIERLPVRNDVELTRYLLEQVGVALVPGSAFGSPGYMRLSFATSMANLDEALDRLEKVK' A
#
# COMPACT_ATOMS: atom_id res chain seq x y z
N HIS A 1 8.09 1.47 -21.06
CA HIS A 1 8.70 2.32 -20.02
C HIS A 1 8.30 1.75 -18.67
N GLY A 2 9.02 0.73 -18.19
CA GLY A 2 8.70 0.07 -16.92
C GLY A 2 9.39 0.79 -15.78
N THR A 3 8.62 1.46 -14.93
CA THR A 3 9.11 1.97 -13.65
C THR A 3 8.90 0.89 -12.59
N PHE A 4 9.73 0.88 -11.55
CA PHE A 4 9.65 -0.11 -10.47
C PHE A 4 8.50 0.15 -9.47
N TYR A 5 7.41 0.76 -9.96
CA TYR A 5 6.30 1.21 -9.12
C TYR A 5 4.96 0.80 -9.72
N ALA A 6 4.05 0.34 -8.85
CA ALA A 6 2.63 0.21 -9.16
C ALA A 6 1.85 1.33 -8.46
N PHE A 7 0.75 1.77 -9.08
CA PHE A 7 -0.09 2.84 -8.54
C PHE A 7 -1.58 2.46 -8.56
N PRO A 8 -2.00 1.43 -7.80
CA PRO A 8 -3.38 1.01 -7.72
C PRO A 8 -4.26 2.04 -6.99
N GLU A 9 -5.53 2.02 -7.38
CA GLU A 9 -6.65 2.64 -6.66
C GLU A 9 -7.00 1.76 -5.43
N ILE A 10 -7.28 2.39 -4.30
CA ILE A 10 -7.40 1.72 -2.98
C ILE A 10 -8.61 2.20 -2.16
N SER A 11 -9.54 2.97 -2.73
CA SER A 11 -10.70 3.48 -1.98
C SER A 11 -11.55 2.35 -1.42
N GLY A 12 -11.68 1.23 -2.15
CA GLY A 12 -12.36 0.04 -1.65
C GLY A 12 -11.72 -0.58 -0.39
N LEU A 13 -10.42 -0.41 -0.18
CA LEU A 13 -9.74 -0.81 1.08
C LEU A 13 -10.00 0.21 2.19
N ILE A 14 -9.99 1.50 1.85
CA ILE A 14 -10.30 2.58 2.80
C ILE A 14 -11.72 2.41 3.36
N GLU A 15 -12.69 2.01 2.53
CA GLU A 15 -14.07 1.78 2.96
C GLU A 15 -14.25 0.54 3.87
N ARG A 16 -13.38 -0.46 3.75
CA ARG A 16 -13.49 -1.74 4.48
C ARG A 16 -12.75 -1.76 5.81
N LEU A 17 -11.71 -0.95 5.93
CA LEU A 17 -10.83 -0.92 7.08
C LEU A 17 -11.16 0.29 7.98
N PRO A 18 -10.77 0.26 9.27
CA PRO A 18 -11.02 1.37 10.22
C PRO A 18 -10.07 2.56 9.96
N VAL A 19 -10.03 3.06 8.73
CA VAL A 19 -9.17 4.16 8.26
C VAL A 19 -9.99 5.15 7.44
N ARG A 20 -9.58 6.43 7.42
CA ARG A 20 -10.35 7.50 6.78
C ARG A 20 -9.81 7.94 5.43
N ASN A 21 -8.54 7.66 5.14
CA ASN A 21 -7.88 8.07 3.89
C ASN A 21 -6.65 7.18 3.61
N ASP A 22 -6.01 7.43 2.47
CA ASP A 22 -4.80 6.74 2.00
C ASP A 22 -3.60 6.89 2.96
N VAL A 23 -3.46 8.04 3.62
CA VAL A 23 -2.43 8.26 4.64
C VAL A 23 -2.67 7.37 5.86
N GLU A 24 -3.89 7.29 6.36
CA GLU A 24 -4.24 6.40 7.46
C GLU A 24 -4.12 4.92 7.06
N LEU A 25 -4.48 4.55 5.83
CA LEU A 25 -4.30 3.19 5.34
C LEU A 25 -2.82 2.78 5.29
N THR A 26 -1.96 3.63 4.73
CA THR A 26 -0.52 3.32 4.65
C THR A 26 0.13 3.19 6.03
N ARG A 27 -0.27 4.03 6.99
CA ARG A 27 0.15 3.89 8.38
C ARG A 27 -0.39 2.61 9.03
N TYR A 28 -1.66 2.29 8.80
CA TYR A 28 -2.30 1.08 9.31
C TYR A 28 -1.56 -0.19 8.82
N LEU A 29 -1.24 -0.28 7.53
CA LEU A 29 -0.50 -1.42 6.97
C LEU A 29 0.93 -1.52 7.53
N LEU A 30 1.59 -0.38 7.77
CA LEU A 30 2.89 -0.37 8.44
C LEU A 30 2.80 -0.89 9.88
N GLU A 31 1.81 -0.45 10.64
CA GLU A 31 1.64 -0.84 12.06
C GLU A 31 1.18 -2.29 12.21
N GLN A 32 0.24 -2.76 11.37
CA GLN A 32 -0.35 -4.10 11.50
C GLN A 32 0.54 -5.20 10.92
N VAL A 33 1.16 -4.95 9.76
CA VAL A 33 1.86 -6.00 9.00
C VAL A 33 3.30 -5.62 8.63
N GLY A 34 3.77 -4.45 9.07
CA GLY A 34 5.16 -4.04 8.87
C GLY A 34 5.49 -3.70 7.42
N VAL A 35 4.49 -3.33 6.61
CA VAL A 35 4.68 -3.01 5.18
C VAL A 35 4.56 -1.50 4.98
N ALA A 36 5.69 -0.86 4.65
CA ALA A 36 5.74 0.58 4.38
C ALA A 36 5.35 0.86 2.92
N LEU A 37 4.33 1.71 2.73
CA LEU A 37 3.82 2.13 1.42
C LEU A 37 3.66 3.65 1.38
N VAL A 38 3.59 4.23 0.18
CA VAL A 38 3.47 5.69 0.04
C VAL A 38 2.05 6.06 -0.40
N PRO A 39 1.38 6.97 0.33
CA PRO A 39 0.02 7.40 -0.02
C PRO A 39 0.01 8.18 -1.33
N GLY A 40 -1.05 8.00 -2.14
CA GLY A 40 -1.22 8.68 -3.43
C GLY A 40 -1.47 10.17 -3.30
N SER A 41 -1.99 10.63 -2.16
CA SER A 41 -2.15 12.05 -1.80
C SER A 41 -0.82 12.82 -1.83
N ALA A 42 0.32 12.16 -1.54
CA ALA A 42 1.64 12.75 -1.71
C ALA A 42 1.98 13.10 -3.17
N PHE A 43 1.25 12.52 -4.13
CA PHE A 43 1.34 12.77 -5.57
C PHE A 43 0.10 13.50 -6.12
N GLY A 44 -0.76 14.05 -5.25
CA GLY A 44 -2.00 14.72 -5.68
C GLY A 44 -3.09 13.76 -6.17
N SER A 45 -3.01 12.47 -5.85
CA SER A 45 -4.02 11.45 -6.19
C SER A 45 -4.54 10.74 -4.93
N PRO A 46 -5.42 11.39 -4.14
CA PRO A 46 -6.07 10.75 -2.99
C PRO A 46 -6.82 9.48 -3.42
N GLY A 47 -6.84 8.46 -2.56
CA GLY A 47 -7.46 7.16 -2.89
C GLY A 47 -6.59 6.25 -3.77
N TYR A 48 -5.34 6.63 -4.03
CA TYR A 48 -4.33 5.78 -4.67
C TYR A 48 -3.18 5.48 -3.72
N MET A 49 -2.35 4.50 -4.08
CA MET A 49 -1.17 4.13 -3.31
C MET A 49 -0.01 3.79 -4.25
N ARG A 50 1.21 4.18 -3.87
CA ARG A 50 2.42 3.78 -4.60
C ARG A 50 3.11 2.60 -3.92
N LEU A 51 3.20 1.48 -4.64
CA LEU A 51 4.00 0.33 -4.24
C LEU A 51 5.32 0.34 -5.00
N SER A 52 6.42 0.15 -4.30
CA SER A 52 7.75 -0.02 -4.89
C SER A 52 8.09 -1.50 -4.92
N PHE A 53 8.31 -2.04 -6.11
CA PHE A 53 8.83 -3.40 -6.30
C PHE A 53 10.30 -3.42 -6.74
N ALA A 54 11.01 -2.31 -6.52
CA ALA A 54 12.47 -2.22 -6.64
C ALA A 54 13.21 -2.91 -5.47
N THR A 55 12.85 -4.15 -5.16
CA THR A 55 13.45 -4.96 -4.08
C THR A 55 13.61 -6.42 -4.56
N SER A 56 14.16 -7.29 -3.72
CA SER A 56 14.28 -8.71 -4.04
C SER A 56 12.90 -9.38 -4.14
N MET A 57 12.79 -10.44 -4.95
CA MET A 57 11.56 -11.24 -5.05
C MET A 57 11.12 -11.78 -3.69
N ALA A 58 12.06 -12.24 -2.87
CA ALA A 58 11.77 -12.75 -1.53
C ALA A 58 11.10 -11.69 -0.63
N ASN A 59 11.55 -10.43 -0.70
CA ASN A 59 10.94 -9.34 0.06
C ASN A 59 9.54 -8.99 -0.48
N LEU A 60 9.33 -9.12 -1.79
CA LEU A 60 8.02 -8.89 -2.41
C LEU A 60 7.02 -9.96 -2.00
N ASP A 61 7.40 -11.23 -2.09
CA ASP A 61 6.55 -12.35 -1.70
C ASP A 61 6.15 -12.23 -0.22
N GLU A 62 7.12 -11.95 0.66
CA GLU A 62 6.84 -11.73 2.08
C GLU A 62 5.90 -10.54 2.33
N ALA A 63 6.08 -9.43 1.60
CA ALA A 63 5.21 -8.27 1.73
C ALA A 63 3.78 -8.57 1.27
N LEU A 64 3.60 -9.35 0.20
CA LEU A 64 2.28 -9.77 -0.29
C LEU A 64 1.61 -10.72 0.69
N ASP A 65 2.32 -11.74 1.20
CA ASP A 65 1.82 -12.66 2.23
C ASP A 65 1.36 -11.95 3.51
N ARG A 66 2.05 -10.86 3.85
CA ARG A 66 1.69 -9.97 4.98
C ARG A 66 0.42 -9.19 4.69
N LEU A 67 0.29 -8.62 3.48
CA LEU A 67 -0.89 -7.87 3.08
C LEU A 67 -2.15 -8.75 3.01
N GLU A 68 -2.04 -10.01 2.59
CA GLU A 68 -3.16 -10.97 2.56
C GLU A 68 -3.78 -11.26 3.95
N LYS A 69 -3.03 -11.00 5.03
CA LYS A 69 -3.52 -11.18 6.40
C LYS A 69 -4.45 -10.05 6.85
N VAL A 70 -4.48 -8.93 6.12
CA VAL A 70 -5.37 -7.80 6.39
C VAL A 70 -6.74 -8.09 5.78
N LYS A 71 -7.77 -8.19 6.63
CA LYS A 71 -9.15 -8.51 6.22
C LYS A 71 -10.12 -7.42 6.65
#